data_AF-A0A3S4HN41-F1
#
_entry.id   AF-A0A3S4HN41-F1
#
_cell.length_a   1.000
_cell.length_b   1.000
_cell.length_c   1.000
_cell.angle_alpha   90.00
_cell.angle_beta   90.00
_cell.angle_gamma   90.00
#
_symmetry.space_group_name_H-M   'P 1'
#
loop_
_entity.id
_entity.type
_entity.pdbx_description
1 polymer ?
#
loop_
_entity_poly.entity_id
_entity_poly.type
_entity_poly.pdbx_seq_one_letter_code
_entity_poly.pdbx_strand_id
1 'polypeptide(L)'
;MLPRASYLDDVDLIRPDNMQAAQLVTEHLIRRGHQRIAWLGGQSASLTRAERVGGYCATLLKYGLPFHSEWVLECESSQKQAAEAMTGLLRQNPTITAVLCYNNVVATGALVRSVTGWKTERGRWRRELL
;
A
#
# COMPACT_ATOMS: atom_id res chain seq x y z
N MET A 1 -22.89 31.60 5.97
CA MET A 1 -22.86 30.36 6.77
C MET A 1 -24.01 29.49 6.30
N LEU A 2 -23.78 28.63 5.30
CA LEU A 2 -24.81 27.75 4.73
C LEU A 2 -24.58 26.30 5.19
N PRO A 3 -25.63 25.58 5.63
CA PRO A 3 -25.49 24.27 6.23
C PRO A 3 -25.46 23.14 5.20
N ARG A 4 -24.64 22.13 5.54
CA ARG A 4 -24.91 20.68 5.49
C ARG A 4 -25.33 20.06 4.15
N ALA A 5 -24.37 19.32 3.61
CA ALA A 5 -24.56 18.21 2.68
C ALA A 5 -25.60 17.20 3.22
N SER A 6 -26.66 16.97 2.47
CA SER A 6 -27.65 15.90 2.67
C SER A 6 -28.29 15.55 1.32
N TYR A 7 -27.50 15.05 0.36
CA TYR A 7 -27.99 14.69 -0.98
C TYR A 7 -27.40 13.39 -1.53
N LEU A 8 -26.92 12.47 -0.69
CA LEU A 8 -26.39 11.17 -1.15
C LEU A 8 -26.85 10.00 -0.27
N ASP A 9 -28.07 10.03 0.25
CA ASP A 9 -28.66 8.91 1.02
C ASP A 9 -29.53 7.96 0.18
N ASP A 10 -29.67 8.19 -1.14
CA ASP A 10 -30.57 7.42 -2.02
C ASP A 10 -29.86 6.86 -3.27
N VAL A 11 -28.64 6.34 -3.08
CA VAL A 11 -27.97 5.53 -4.10
C VAL A 11 -27.47 4.26 -3.42
N ASP A 12 -27.93 3.10 -3.90
CA ASP A 12 -27.28 1.80 -3.65
C ASP A 12 -25.87 1.84 -4.26
N LEU A 13 -24.95 2.38 -3.49
CA LEU A 13 -23.53 2.42 -3.80
C LEU A 13 -22.94 1.09 -3.36
N ILE A 14 -22.75 0.18 -4.31
CA ILE A 14 -21.77 -0.91 -4.16
C ILE A 14 -20.40 -0.23 -4.14
N ARG A 15 -19.99 0.28 -2.97
CA ARG A 15 -18.63 0.74 -2.75
C ARG A 15 -17.79 -0.51 -2.52
N PRO A 16 -16.75 -0.77 -3.33
CA PRO A 16 -15.77 -1.77 -2.94
C PRO A 16 -15.24 -1.33 -1.57
N ASP A 17 -15.35 -2.19 -0.57
CA ASP A 17 -14.84 -1.92 0.78
C ASP A 17 -13.31 -1.90 0.69
N ASN A 18 -12.79 -0.74 0.27
CA ASN A 18 -11.38 -0.49 0.02
C ASN A 18 -10.57 -0.70 1.29
N MET A 19 -11.16 -0.38 2.43
CA MET A 19 -10.58 -0.62 3.74
C MET A 19 -10.43 -2.13 3.98
N GLN A 20 -11.50 -2.90 3.81
CA GLN A 20 -11.47 -4.35 3.99
C GLN A 20 -10.55 -5.05 2.99
N ALA A 21 -10.53 -4.62 1.73
CA ALA A 21 -9.59 -5.14 0.74
C ALA A 21 -8.14 -4.89 1.17
N ALA A 22 -7.80 -3.68 1.62
CA ALA A 22 -6.46 -3.39 2.12
C ALA A 22 -6.13 -4.19 3.39
N GLN A 23 -7.09 -4.41 4.28
CA GLN A 23 -6.93 -5.25 5.47
C GLN A 23 -6.58 -6.68 5.08
N LEU A 24 -7.35 -7.29 4.17
CA LEU A 24 -7.13 -8.67 3.72
C LEU A 24 -5.77 -8.87 3.07
N VAL A 25 -5.34 -7.95 2.20
CA VAL A 25 -4.02 -8.05 1.54
C VAL A 25 -2.89 -7.82 2.56
N THR A 26 -3.05 -6.86 3.47
CA THR A 26 -2.07 -6.62 4.54
C THR A 26 -1.96 -7.84 5.45
N GLU A 27 -3.09 -8.41 5.88
CA GLU A 27 -3.15 -9.60 6.71
C GLU A 27 -2.53 -10.81 6.00
N HIS A 28 -2.75 -10.96 4.70
CA HIS A 28 -2.12 -12.02 3.91
C HIS A 28 -0.59 -11.93 3.93
N LEU A 29 -0.02 -10.73 3.77
CA LEU A 29 1.42 -10.50 3.88
C LEU A 29 1.93 -10.82 5.29
N ILE A 30 1.20 -10.40 6.33
CA ILE A 30 1.55 -10.67 7.72
C ILE A 30 1.57 -12.18 8.01
N ARG A 31 0.54 -12.91 7.54
CA ARG A 31 0.46 -14.37 7.67
C ARG A 31 1.59 -15.09 6.93
N ARG A 32 2.15 -14.50 5.88
CA ARG A 32 3.37 -15.00 5.22
C ARG A 32 4.67 -14.68 5.97
N GLY A 33 4.59 -13.96 7.09
CA GLY A 33 5.73 -13.62 7.94
C GLY A 33 6.30 -12.22 7.68
N HIS A 34 5.66 -11.41 6.82
CA HIS A 34 6.11 -10.05 6.57
C HIS A 34 5.67 -9.12 7.72
N GLN A 35 6.65 -8.59 8.44
CA GLN A 35 6.42 -7.66 9.56
C GLN A 35 6.69 -6.20 9.18
N ARG A 36 7.41 -5.99 8.09
CA ARG A 36 7.82 -4.67 7.59
C ARG A 36 7.24 -4.50 6.21
N ILE A 37 6.04 -3.96 6.18
CA ILE A 37 5.23 -3.74 4.98
C ILE A 37 5.23 -2.23 4.74
N ALA A 38 5.38 -1.80 3.50
CA ALA A 38 5.28 -0.39 3.13
C ALA A 38 4.14 -0.17 2.14
N TRP A 39 3.68 1.07 2.03
CA TRP A 39 2.62 1.49 1.13
C TRP A 39 3.18 2.43 0.07
N LEU A 40 2.91 2.14 -1.20
CA LEU A 40 3.34 2.94 -2.33
C LEU A 40 2.15 3.37 -3.20
N GLY A 41 1.96 4.67 -3.30
CA GLY A 41 1.06 5.29 -4.26
C GLY A 41 -0.25 5.80 -3.70
N GLY A 42 -1.01 6.43 -4.60
CA GLY A 42 -2.21 7.18 -4.28
C GLY A 42 -1.86 8.62 -3.91
N GLN A 43 -2.79 9.53 -4.20
CA GLN A 43 -2.69 10.94 -3.82
C GLN A 43 -3.36 11.18 -2.48
N SER A 44 -2.83 12.09 -1.65
CA SER A 44 -3.47 12.55 -0.40
C SER A 44 -4.92 13.00 -0.56
N ALA A 45 -5.28 13.57 -1.70
CA ALA A 45 -6.64 14.02 -1.97
C ALA A 45 -7.63 12.88 -2.26
N SER A 46 -7.17 11.63 -2.42
CA SER A 46 -8.03 10.51 -2.77
C SER A 46 -8.66 9.87 -1.54
N LEU A 47 -9.99 9.91 -1.45
CA LEU A 47 -10.76 9.19 -0.43
C LEU A 47 -10.47 7.69 -0.43
N THR A 48 -10.32 7.08 -1.62
CA THR A 48 -9.95 5.68 -1.79
C THR A 48 -8.60 5.36 -1.14
N ARG A 49 -7.61 6.26 -1.26
CA ARG A 49 -6.32 6.08 -0.57
C ARG A 49 -6.51 6.15 0.94
N ALA A 50 -7.26 7.13 1.43
CA ALA A 50 -7.50 7.28 2.87
C ALA A 50 -8.15 6.02 3.47
N GLU A 51 -9.15 5.46 2.80
CA GLU A 51 -9.80 4.19 3.20
C GLU A 51 -8.80 3.01 3.23
N ARG A 52 -8.00 2.84 2.17
CA ARG A 52 -7.04 1.73 2.08
C ARG A 52 -5.89 1.85 3.07
N VAL A 53 -5.29 3.04 3.20
CA VAL A 53 -4.22 3.32 4.17
C VAL A 53 -4.76 3.16 5.60
N GLY A 54 -6.01 3.56 5.84
CA GLY A 54 -6.71 3.29 7.10
C GLY A 54 -6.81 1.79 7.40
N GLY A 55 -7.20 0.98 6.41
CA GLY A 55 -7.27 -0.48 6.55
C GLY A 55 -5.91 -1.13 6.80
N TYR A 56 -4.88 -0.69 6.08
CA TYR A 56 -3.49 -1.09 6.28
C TYR A 56 -3.01 -0.76 7.70
N CYS A 57 -3.18 0.48 8.15
CA CYS A 57 -2.76 0.94 9.48
C CYS A 57 -3.49 0.19 10.59
N ALA A 58 -4.81 0.03 10.47
CA ALA A 58 -5.62 -0.74 11.42
C ALA A 58 -5.16 -2.19 11.53
N THR A 59 -4.77 -2.80 10.40
CA THR A 59 -4.26 -4.19 10.38
C THR A 59 -2.89 -4.29 11.03
N LEU A 60 -1.97 -3.38 10.73
CA LEU A 60 -0.67 -3.36 11.40
C LEU A 60 -0.82 -3.20 12.91
N LEU A 61 -1.66 -2.28 13.37
CA LEU A 61 -1.98 -2.10 14.79
C LEU A 61 -2.58 -3.36 15.41
N LYS A 62 -3.55 -3.99 14.74
CA LYS A 62 -4.18 -5.24 15.18
C LYS A 62 -3.17 -6.37 15.38
N TYR A 63 -2.16 -6.44 14.53
CA TYR A 63 -1.10 -7.44 14.60
C TYR A 63 0.14 -7.01 15.41
N GLY A 64 0.12 -5.81 16.01
CA GLY A 64 1.23 -5.28 16.81
C GLY A 64 2.49 -4.97 16.00
N LEU A 65 2.35 -4.67 14.71
CA LEU A 65 3.46 -4.39 13.80
C LEU A 65 3.83 -2.91 13.77
N PRO A 66 5.11 -2.58 13.52
CA PRO A 66 5.56 -1.21 13.45
C PRO A 66 4.95 -0.50 12.25
N PHE A 67 4.26 0.62 12.53
CA PHE A 67 3.81 1.56 11.52
C PHE A 67 4.77 2.75 11.50
N HIS A 68 5.34 3.04 10.33
CA HIS A 68 6.14 4.24 10.09
C HIS A 68 5.47 5.04 8.97
N SER A 69 5.22 6.32 9.21
CA SER A 69 4.68 7.24 8.19
C SER A 69 5.61 7.35 6.98
N GLU A 70 6.92 7.21 7.19
CA GLU A 70 7.94 7.16 6.13
C GLU A 70 7.80 5.96 5.19
N TRP A 71 7.07 4.91 5.60
CA TRP A 71 6.78 3.76 4.76
C TRP A 71 5.54 3.98 3.89
N VAL A 72 4.83 5.11 4.05
CA VAL A 72 3.65 5.47 3.26
C VAL A 72 4.04 6.54 2.26
N LEU A 73 4.45 6.12 1.07
CA LEU A 73 4.89 7.03 0.03
C LEU A 73 3.76 7.38 -0.93
N GLU A 74 3.66 8.68 -1.22
CA GLU A 74 2.77 9.21 -2.24
C GLU A 74 3.43 9.10 -3.59
N CYS A 75 2.68 8.57 -4.54
CA CYS A 75 3.12 8.46 -5.91
C CYS A 75 1.90 8.60 -6.80
N GLU A 76 2.03 9.47 -7.79
CA GLU A 76 1.08 9.54 -8.89
C GLU A 76 1.14 8.25 -9.72
N SER A 77 0.12 7.96 -10.54
CA SER A 77 0.05 6.75 -11.38
C SER A 77 1.08 6.73 -12.52
N SER A 78 2.32 7.09 -12.26
CA SER A 78 3.46 7.11 -13.18
C SER A 78 4.46 6.03 -12.80
N GLN A 79 4.78 5.16 -13.77
CA GLN A 79 5.73 4.06 -13.56
C GLN A 79 7.12 4.56 -13.16
N LYS A 80 7.56 5.69 -13.72
CA LYS A 80 8.88 6.27 -13.44
C LYS A 80 8.96 6.80 -12.00
N GLN A 81 7.94 7.53 -11.56
CA GLN A 81 7.88 8.01 -10.17
C GLN A 81 7.78 6.83 -9.19
N ALA A 82 7.00 5.80 -9.53
CA ALA A 82 6.88 4.61 -8.70
C ALA A 82 8.24 3.89 -8.53
N ALA A 83 8.99 3.74 -9.61
CA ALA A 83 10.34 3.18 -9.60
C ALA A 83 11.32 3.98 -8.72
N GLU A 84 11.30 5.32 -8.83
CA GLU A 84 12.15 6.21 -8.06
C GLU A 84 11.80 6.20 -6.58
N ALA A 85 10.50 6.31 -6.24
CA ALA A 85 9.99 6.24 -4.87
C ALA A 85 10.32 4.88 -4.23
N MET A 86 10.12 3.79 -4.95
CA MET A 86 10.49 2.44 -4.52
C MET A 86 11.99 2.31 -4.23
N THR A 87 12.84 2.90 -5.09
CA THR A 87 14.29 2.90 -4.91
C THR A 87 14.70 3.71 -3.68
N GLY A 88 14.10 4.89 -3.48
CA GLY A 88 14.32 5.73 -2.30
C GLY A 88 13.92 5.00 -1.02
N LEU A 89 12.73 4.40 -1.01
CA LEU A 89 12.20 3.63 0.10
C LEU A 89 13.14 2.49 0.51
N LEU A 90 13.58 1.68 -0.46
CA LEU A 90 14.50 0.58 -0.21
C LEU A 90 15.87 1.04 0.30
N ARG A 91 16.38 2.16 -0.21
CA ARG A 91 17.69 2.70 0.19
C ARG A 91 17.65 3.23 1.61
N GLN A 92 16.57 3.93 1.98
CA GLN A 92 16.38 4.44 3.33
C GLN A 92 16.05 3.32 4.31
N ASN A 93 15.26 2.35 3.87
CA ASN A 93 14.71 1.28 4.71
C ASN A 93 14.96 -0.11 4.08
N PRO A 94 16.22 -0.61 4.09
CA PRO A 94 16.56 -1.91 3.50
C PRO A 94 15.89 -3.10 4.20
N THR A 95 15.25 -2.85 5.34
CA THR A 95 14.58 -3.87 6.13
C THR A 95 13.14 -4.15 5.69
N ILE A 96 12.56 -3.32 4.82
CA ILE A 96 11.22 -3.56 4.29
C ILE A 96 11.20 -4.89 3.53
N THR A 97 10.21 -5.70 3.88
CA THR A 97 10.03 -7.06 3.34
C THR A 97 8.83 -7.16 2.42
N ALA A 98 7.86 -6.25 2.50
CA ALA A 98 6.77 -6.22 1.54
C ALA A 98 6.35 -4.80 1.19
N VAL A 99 5.81 -4.60 -0.01
CA VAL A 99 5.24 -3.32 -0.44
C VAL A 99 3.87 -3.53 -1.04
N LEU A 100 2.88 -2.79 -0.54
CA LEU A 100 1.53 -2.69 -1.06
C LEU A 100 1.43 -1.51 -2.01
N CYS A 101 0.98 -1.78 -3.22
CA CYS A 101 0.84 -0.78 -4.26
C CYS A 101 -0.63 -0.35 -4.41
N TYR A 102 -0.86 0.96 -4.55
CA TYR A 102 -2.23 1.49 -4.72
C TYR A 102 -2.87 1.02 -6.04
N ASN A 103 -2.09 0.96 -7.13
CA ASN A 103 -2.53 0.65 -8.48
C ASN A 103 -1.53 -0.28 -9.21
N ASN A 104 -2.01 -1.07 -10.17
CA ASN A 104 -1.18 -1.95 -11.00
C ASN A 104 -0.05 -1.20 -11.73
N VAL A 105 -0.27 0.06 -12.15
CA VAL A 105 0.78 0.87 -12.81
C VAL A 105 1.96 1.14 -11.87
N VAL A 106 1.65 1.40 -10.59
CA VAL A 106 2.66 1.61 -9.55
C VAL A 106 3.38 0.29 -9.25
N ALA A 107 2.64 -0.82 -9.15
CA ALA A 107 3.21 -2.14 -8.96
C ALA A 107 4.17 -2.53 -10.08
N THR A 108 3.80 -2.29 -11.35
CA THR A 108 4.67 -2.56 -12.50
C THR A 108 5.90 -1.65 -12.50
N GLY A 109 5.75 -0.36 -12.20
CA GLY A 109 6.89 0.57 -12.10
C GLY A 109 7.86 0.18 -10.98
N ALA A 110 7.33 -0.17 -9.80
CA ALA A 110 8.12 -0.69 -8.69
C ALA A 110 8.83 -1.99 -9.08
N LEU A 111 8.13 -2.92 -9.73
CA LEU A 111 8.69 -4.19 -10.18
C LEU A 111 9.84 -3.99 -11.17
N VAL A 112 9.65 -3.17 -12.21
CA VAL A 112 10.66 -2.89 -13.26
C VAL A 112 11.99 -2.43 -12.66
N ARG A 113 11.96 -1.69 -11.56
CA ARG A 113 13.18 -1.21 -10.88
C ARG A 113 13.71 -2.17 -9.82
N SER A 114 12.84 -3.04 -9.31
CA SER A 114 13.14 -4.04 -8.27
C SER A 114 13.84 -5.28 -8.83
N VAL A 115 13.78 -5.53 -10.15
CA VAL A 115 14.28 -6.76 -10.81
C VAL A 115 15.78 -7.05 -10.57
N THR A 116 16.59 -6.08 -10.11
CA THR A 116 18.02 -6.32 -9.82
C THR A 116 18.29 -6.94 -8.44
N GLY A 117 17.29 -7.13 -7.57
CA GLY A 117 17.48 -7.77 -6.26
C GLY A 117 16.24 -8.36 -5.58
N TRP A 118 15.05 -8.20 -6.18
CA TRP A 118 13.78 -8.78 -5.73
C TRP A 118 13.52 -10.08 -6.49
N LYS A 119 14.25 -11.13 -6.14
CA LYS A 119 13.92 -12.47 -6.60
C LYS A 119 12.97 -13.13 -5.62
N THR A 120 11.84 -13.63 -6.12
CA THR A 120 11.11 -14.75 -5.55
C THR A 120 11.97 -16.00 -5.73
N GLU A 121 13.02 -16.17 -4.92
CA GLU A 121 13.81 -17.40 -4.96
C GLU A 121 13.05 -18.53 -4.26
N ARG A 122 12.84 -19.61 -5.01
CA ARG A 122 12.24 -20.87 -4.57
C ARG A 122 12.77 -21.25 -3.18
N GLY A 123 11.94 -21.13 -2.16
CA GLY A 123 12.13 -21.77 -0.86
C GLY A 123 12.53 -20.90 0.33
N ARG A 124 12.76 -19.58 0.18
CA ARG A 124 12.98 -18.70 1.35
C ARG A 124 12.43 -17.29 1.14
N TRP A 125 11.29 -16.99 1.77
CA TRP A 125 10.60 -15.69 1.69
C TRP A 125 11.51 -14.58 2.22
N ARG A 126 12.06 -13.75 1.32
CA ARG A 126 12.77 -12.53 1.74
C ARG A 126 12.03 -11.25 1.41
N ARG A 127 11.38 -11.12 0.25
CA ARG A 127 10.58 -9.92 -0.06
C ARG A 127 9.42 -10.14 -1.06
N GLU A 128 8.24 -9.58 -0.81
CA GLU A 128 7.00 -9.70 -1.64
C GLU A 128 6.42 -8.33 -2.07
N LEU A 129 5.70 -8.28 -3.20
CA LEU A 129 5.03 -7.07 -3.69
C LEU A 129 3.61 -7.43 -4.13
N LEU A 130 2.61 -6.70 -3.62
CA LEU A 130 1.18 -6.91 -3.89
C LEU A 130 0.50 -5.61 -4.30
#